data_AF-A0A240E670-F1
#
_entry.id   AF-A0A240E670-F1
#
_cell.length_a   1.000
_cell.length_b   1.000
_cell.length_c   1.000
_cell.angle_alpha   90.00
_cell.angle_beta   90.00
_cell.angle_gamma   90.00
#
_symmetry.space_group_name_H-M   'P 1'
#
loop_
_entity.id
_entity.type
_entity.pdbx_description
1 polymer ?
#
loop_
_entity_poly.entity_id
_entity_poly.type
_entity_poly.pdbx_seq_one_letter_code
_entity_poly.pdbx_strand_id
1 'polypeptide(L)'
;MEIQGNILDEFLKRLITSPASKEAIQSLLEAFEEVVKIRKCLPNFDIPYDDITEFIYQYNGDINIDDLESLMGQVEKLCIKKFPNDSSNKHPTHKCFYKFKQHIYLATTQKNYIQKISEDASKIAKQAEKDATYAKKQAGKAKKLTQGMVANYVSILGIFATIIITVFGGINLISSTVKLLEDNSRLSFLVFVVSFLMACLLTLVRMLTTWISSINRFEEKDETTLNEKEISIKAVWTWFTNTLGNIVNWSLYTKAMLFLGILIIGSLICIICNSNAVFHKNGFTEFDDMKKVHNQSTTGINININPEEKKNAP
;
A
#
# COMPACT_ATOMS: atom_id res chain seq x y z
N MET A 1 17.84 42.26 -52.12
CA MET A 1 18.58 42.93 -51.03
C MET A 1 19.07 41.84 -50.07
N GLU A 2 19.89 40.91 -50.58
CA GLU A 2 20.15 39.59 -49.96
C GLU A 2 21.61 39.13 -50.13
N ILE A 3 22.51 40.00 -50.63
CA ILE A 3 23.90 39.63 -50.95
C ILE A 3 24.86 40.03 -49.81
N GLN A 4 24.42 40.87 -48.86
CA GLN A 4 25.26 41.39 -47.78
C GLN A 4 25.34 40.50 -46.54
N GLY A 5 24.51 39.45 -46.42
CA GLY A 5 24.60 38.47 -45.33
C GLY A 5 25.77 37.48 -45.45
N ASN A 6 26.35 37.33 -46.64
CA ASN A 6 27.22 36.19 -46.95
C ASN A 6 28.70 36.42 -46.57
N ILE A 7 29.19 37.66 -46.62
CA ILE A 7 30.64 37.92 -46.46
C ILE A 7 31.11 37.84 -45.00
N LEU A 8 30.25 38.23 -44.06
CA LEU A 8 30.54 38.17 -42.62
C LEU A 8 30.54 36.73 -42.13
N ASP A 9 29.50 35.97 -42.47
CA ASP A 9 29.39 34.56 -42.12
C ASP A 9 30.53 33.75 -42.73
N GLU A 10 30.92 34.04 -43.97
CA GLU A 10 32.07 33.39 -44.62
C GLU A 10 33.39 33.75 -43.92
N PHE A 11 33.58 35.01 -43.51
CA PHE A 11 34.73 35.41 -42.70
C PHE A 11 34.75 34.67 -41.35
N LEU A 12 33.63 34.64 -40.62
CA LEU A 12 33.52 33.99 -39.32
C LEU A 12 33.69 32.47 -39.44
N LYS A 13 33.13 31.86 -40.47
CA LYS A 13 33.31 30.44 -40.78
C LYS A 13 34.77 30.13 -41.04
N ARG A 14 35.44 30.88 -41.92
CA ARG A 14 36.87 30.70 -42.20
C ARG A 14 37.72 30.93 -40.97
N LEU A 15 37.39 31.91 -40.14
CA LEU A 15 38.09 32.17 -38.90
C LEU A 15 38.03 30.98 -37.94
N ILE A 16 36.90 30.29 -37.87
CA ILE A 16 36.71 29.16 -36.96
C ILE A 16 37.24 27.85 -37.53
N THR A 17 37.14 27.63 -38.85
CA THR A 17 37.47 26.35 -39.48
C THR A 17 38.83 26.29 -40.15
N SER A 18 39.48 27.43 -40.43
CA SER A 18 40.72 27.43 -41.22
C SER A 18 41.94 27.05 -40.39
N PRO A 19 42.85 26.23 -40.94
CA PRO A 19 44.14 26.00 -40.31
C PRO A 19 44.97 27.28 -40.32
N ALA A 20 45.87 27.44 -39.35
CA ALA A 20 46.78 28.58 -39.23
C ALA A 20 47.93 28.55 -40.27
N SER A 21 47.61 28.36 -41.55
CA SER A 21 48.58 28.51 -42.64
C SER A 21 48.69 29.96 -43.10
N LYS A 22 49.84 30.35 -43.64
CA LYS A 22 50.09 31.73 -44.07
C LYS A 22 49.11 32.18 -45.16
N GLU A 23 48.77 31.28 -46.08
CA GLU A 23 47.85 31.52 -47.19
C GLU A 23 46.42 31.73 -46.68
N ALA A 24 45.99 30.94 -45.70
CA ALA A 24 44.66 31.07 -45.08
C ALA A 24 44.53 32.39 -44.31
N ILE A 25 45.57 32.79 -43.57
CA ILE A 25 45.58 34.04 -42.80
C ILE A 25 45.54 35.25 -43.76
N GLN A 26 46.22 35.18 -44.90
CA GLN A 26 46.19 36.24 -45.91
C GLN A 26 44.80 36.36 -46.55
N SER A 27 44.18 35.23 -46.93
CA SER A 27 42.80 35.20 -47.45
C SER A 27 41.79 35.70 -46.41
N LEU A 28 42.02 35.41 -45.13
CA LEU A 28 41.19 35.87 -44.03
C LEU A 28 41.28 37.40 -43.82
N LEU A 29 42.47 37.97 -44.00
CA LEU A 29 42.68 39.42 -43.97
C LEU A 29 41.95 40.12 -45.13
N GLU A 30 41.97 39.52 -46.33
CA GLU A 30 41.24 40.03 -47.50
C GLU A 30 39.72 40.00 -47.25
N ALA A 31 39.20 38.89 -46.72
CA ALA A 31 37.79 38.78 -46.32
C ALA A 31 37.41 39.81 -45.25
N PHE A 32 38.28 40.04 -44.26
CA PHE A 32 38.07 41.07 -43.25
C PHE A 32 38.00 42.48 -43.87
N GLU A 33 38.84 42.78 -44.85
CA GLU A 33 38.79 44.07 -45.55
C GLU A 33 37.49 44.29 -46.31
N GLU A 34 36.95 43.23 -46.93
CA GLU A 34 35.64 43.29 -47.57
C GLU A 34 34.53 43.52 -46.54
N VAL A 35 34.58 42.84 -45.40
CA VAL A 35 33.66 43.08 -44.27
C VAL A 35 33.76 44.54 -43.81
N VAL A 36 34.96 45.09 -43.63
CA VAL A 36 35.18 46.48 -43.20
C VAL A 36 34.65 47.49 -44.22
N LYS A 37 34.85 47.24 -45.52
CA LYS A 37 34.35 48.10 -46.62
C LYS A 37 32.83 48.07 -46.70
N ILE A 38 32.22 46.89 -46.61
CA ILE A 38 30.78 46.69 -46.76
C ILE A 38 30.03 47.18 -45.52
N ARG A 39 30.52 46.86 -44.32
CA ARG A 39 29.91 47.25 -43.04
C ARG A 39 30.34 48.64 -42.56
N LYS A 40 31.15 49.36 -43.34
CA LYS A 40 31.61 50.74 -43.08
C LYS A 40 32.09 50.93 -41.63
N CYS A 41 33.10 50.18 -41.24
CA CYS A 41 33.69 50.25 -39.90
C CYS A 41 34.44 51.58 -39.68
N LEU A 42 33.68 52.66 -39.56
CA LEU A 42 34.09 54.06 -39.39
C LEU A 42 33.94 54.44 -37.90
N PRO A 43 34.57 55.53 -37.44
CA PRO A 43 34.65 55.86 -36.01
C PRO A 43 33.30 56.01 -35.27
N ASN A 44 32.18 56.13 -35.99
CA ASN A 44 30.82 56.28 -35.46
C ASN A 44 29.84 55.15 -35.86
N PHE A 45 30.30 54.03 -36.45
CA PHE A 45 29.40 52.92 -36.82
C PHE A 45 29.48 51.76 -35.83
N ASP A 46 28.30 51.24 -35.49
CA ASP A 46 28.10 50.04 -34.67
C ASP A 46 28.58 48.80 -35.44
N ILE A 47 29.42 48.02 -34.79
CA ILE A 47 29.83 46.71 -35.28
C ILE A 47 28.60 45.80 -35.22
N PRO A 48 28.40 44.89 -36.19
CA PRO A 48 27.25 43.98 -36.20
C PRO A 48 27.38 42.92 -35.10
N TYR A 49 27.16 43.32 -33.85
CA TYR A 49 27.28 42.45 -32.68
C TYR A 49 26.27 41.32 -32.70
N ASP A 50 25.04 41.64 -33.11
CA ASP A 50 23.95 40.67 -33.19
C ASP A 50 24.29 39.57 -34.20
N ASP A 51 24.75 39.93 -35.41
CA ASP A 51 25.15 38.97 -36.44
C ASP A 51 26.30 38.06 -35.96
N ILE A 52 27.32 38.64 -35.31
CA ILE A 52 28.47 37.87 -34.78
C ILE A 52 28.00 36.89 -33.72
N THR A 53 27.21 37.35 -32.75
CA THR A 53 26.72 36.52 -31.65
C THR A 53 25.79 35.43 -32.19
N GLU A 54 24.88 35.77 -33.10
CA GLU A 54 23.97 34.81 -33.72
C GLU A 54 24.74 33.70 -34.44
N PHE A 55 25.72 34.06 -35.28
CA PHE A 55 26.55 33.09 -35.98
C PHE A 55 27.30 32.16 -35.02
N ILE A 56 27.93 32.73 -33.98
CA ILE A 56 28.69 31.95 -33.00
C ILE A 56 27.78 30.96 -32.26
N TYR A 57 26.58 31.38 -31.86
CA TYR A 57 25.62 30.52 -31.15
C TYR A 57 25.01 29.44 -32.04
N GLN A 58 24.75 29.74 -33.32
CA GLN A 58 24.21 28.79 -34.29
C GLN A 58 25.26 27.80 -34.83
N TYR A 59 26.55 28.11 -34.70
CA TYR A 59 27.61 27.20 -35.12
C TYR A 59 27.57 25.89 -34.31
N ASN A 60 27.35 24.76 -34.97
CA ASN A 60 27.18 23.47 -34.29
C ASN A 60 28.51 22.82 -33.84
N GLY A 61 29.65 23.29 -34.34
CA GLY A 61 30.96 22.76 -33.95
C GLY A 61 31.45 23.32 -32.61
N ASP A 62 32.42 22.62 -32.02
CA ASP A 62 33.18 23.16 -30.90
C ASP A 62 34.17 24.21 -31.40
N ILE A 63 34.29 25.32 -30.67
CA ILE A 63 35.19 26.42 -31.01
C ILE A 63 36.29 26.42 -29.96
N ASN A 64 37.47 25.97 -30.37
CA ASN A 64 38.64 26.06 -29.51
C ASN A 64 39.06 27.53 -29.36
N ILE A 65 38.94 28.07 -28.14
CA ILE A 65 39.25 29.46 -27.82
C ILE A 65 40.74 29.74 -28.05
N ASP A 66 41.62 28.79 -27.74
CA ASP A 66 43.08 28.98 -27.85
C ASP A 66 43.51 29.10 -29.32
N ASP A 67 42.93 28.26 -30.20
CA ASP A 67 43.19 28.30 -31.64
C ASP A 67 42.65 29.59 -32.26
N LEU A 68 41.45 30.01 -31.85
CA LEU A 68 40.82 31.26 -32.27
C LEU A 68 41.64 32.48 -31.85
N GLU A 69 42.15 32.50 -30.61
CA GLU A 69 43.01 33.57 -30.09
C GLU A 69 44.33 33.64 -30.85
N SER A 70 44.96 32.49 -31.11
CA SER A 70 46.19 32.39 -31.90
C SER A 70 46.00 32.91 -33.33
N LEU A 71 44.92 32.49 -34.01
CA LEU A 71 44.63 32.91 -35.38
C LEU A 71 44.32 34.42 -35.44
N MET A 72 43.46 34.91 -34.55
CA MET A 72 43.16 36.35 -34.44
C MET A 72 44.41 37.18 -34.15
N GLY A 73 45.32 36.69 -33.31
CA GLY A 73 46.60 37.35 -33.04
C GLY A 73 47.52 37.43 -34.27
N GLN A 74 47.46 36.44 -35.16
CA GLN A 74 48.21 36.47 -36.42
C GLN A 74 47.60 37.44 -37.43
N VAL A 75 46.26 37.47 -37.55
CA VAL A 75 45.56 38.46 -38.39
C VAL A 75 45.82 39.87 -37.89
N GLU A 76 45.84 40.10 -36.57
CA GLU A 76 46.17 41.39 -35.96
C GLU A 76 47.56 41.88 -36.39
N LYS A 77 48.57 41.00 -36.35
CA LYS A 77 49.94 41.32 -36.78
C LYS A 77 49.99 41.72 -38.27
N LEU A 78 49.23 41.05 -39.14
CA LEU A 78 49.17 41.42 -40.55
C LEU A 78 48.40 42.72 -40.79
N CYS A 79 47.32 42.94 -40.04
CA CYS A 79 46.57 44.20 -40.06
C CYS A 79 47.48 45.38 -39.71
N ILE A 80 48.28 45.27 -38.64
CA ILE A 80 49.27 46.29 -38.23
C ILE A 80 50.30 46.58 -39.33
N LYS A 81 50.79 45.55 -40.02
CA LYS A 81 51.75 45.74 -41.13
C LYS A 81 51.13 46.43 -42.33
N LYS A 82 49.89 46.12 -42.67
CA LYS A 82 49.21 46.62 -43.87
C LYS A 82 48.65 48.04 -43.69
N PHE A 83 48.26 48.40 -42.46
CA PHE A 83 47.76 49.72 -42.11
C PHE A 83 48.66 50.36 -41.04
N PRO A 84 49.79 51.00 -41.41
CA PRO A 84 50.66 51.66 -40.45
C PRO A 84 49.93 52.79 -39.72
N ASN A 85 50.34 53.08 -38.49
CA ASN A 85 49.76 54.17 -37.69
C ASN A 85 50.10 55.53 -38.32
N ASP A 86 49.14 56.44 -38.33
CA ASP A 86 49.33 57.78 -38.85
C ASP A 86 49.63 58.74 -37.69
N SER A 87 50.88 59.22 -37.66
CA SER A 87 51.45 60.39 -36.94
C SER A 87 51.10 60.69 -35.46
N SER A 88 50.21 59.96 -34.79
CA SER A 88 50.04 59.88 -33.31
C SER A 88 48.88 58.96 -32.89
N ASN A 89 47.99 58.55 -33.81
CA ASN A 89 46.79 57.77 -33.50
C ASN A 89 46.78 56.42 -34.23
N LYS A 90 46.17 55.40 -33.59
CA LYS A 90 45.95 54.08 -34.24
C LYS A 90 45.06 54.26 -35.46
N HIS A 91 45.43 53.64 -36.58
CA HIS A 91 44.59 53.60 -37.79
C HIS A 91 43.16 53.12 -37.45
N PRO A 92 42.09 53.71 -38.00
CA PRO A 92 40.70 53.35 -37.68
C PRO A 92 40.40 51.84 -37.83
N THR A 93 41.03 51.19 -38.81
CA THR A 93 40.95 49.73 -39.04
C THR A 93 41.43 48.92 -37.83
N HIS A 94 42.46 49.36 -37.11
CA HIS A 94 42.91 48.67 -35.88
C HIS A 94 41.87 48.72 -34.80
N LYS A 95 41.18 49.86 -34.65
CA LYS A 95 40.12 50.04 -33.67
C LYS A 95 38.91 49.17 -34.01
N CYS A 96 38.56 49.08 -35.30
CA CYS A 96 37.51 48.17 -35.77
C CYS A 96 37.88 46.71 -35.51
N PHE A 97 39.06 46.27 -35.95
CA PHE A 97 39.52 44.89 -35.79
C PHE A 97 39.59 44.49 -34.32
N TYR A 98 40.12 45.35 -33.45
CA TYR A 98 40.20 45.10 -32.01
C TYR A 98 38.82 44.87 -31.40
N LYS A 99 37.84 45.73 -31.72
CA LYS A 99 36.46 45.53 -31.26
C LYS A 99 35.88 44.24 -31.86
N PHE A 100 36.10 43.94 -33.14
CA PHE A 100 35.63 42.72 -33.80
C PHE A 100 36.14 41.46 -33.08
N LYS A 101 37.45 41.41 -32.84
CA LYS A 101 38.13 40.38 -32.06
C LYS A 101 37.54 40.23 -30.66
N GLN A 102 37.34 41.34 -29.95
CA GLN A 102 36.78 41.33 -28.60
C GLN A 102 35.38 40.73 -28.56
N HIS A 103 34.52 41.08 -29.52
CA HIS A 103 33.14 40.60 -29.56
C HIS A 103 33.02 39.15 -29.98
N ILE A 104 33.83 38.70 -30.94
CA ILE A 104 33.92 37.27 -31.28
C ILE A 104 34.40 36.47 -30.05
N TYR A 105 35.45 36.93 -29.37
CA TYR A 105 35.98 36.24 -28.20
C TYR A 105 34.95 36.17 -27.07
N LEU A 106 34.23 37.27 -26.82
CA LEU A 106 33.18 37.33 -25.82
C LEU A 106 32.04 36.35 -26.15
N ALA A 107 31.53 36.37 -27.38
CA ALA A 107 30.45 35.48 -27.82
C ALA A 107 30.85 34.00 -27.70
N THR A 108 32.07 33.64 -28.12
CA THR A 108 32.59 32.28 -28.00
C THR A 108 32.72 31.85 -26.54
N THR A 109 33.29 32.71 -25.68
CA THR A 109 33.44 32.41 -24.26
C THR A 109 32.09 32.21 -23.57
N GLN A 110 31.12 33.08 -23.87
CA GLN A 110 29.77 32.98 -23.33
C GLN A 110 29.07 31.69 -23.77
N LYS A 111 29.16 31.34 -25.06
CA LYS A 111 28.62 30.08 -25.58
C LYS A 111 29.21 28.87 -24.86
N ASN A 112 30.54 28.79 -24.75
CA ASN A 112 31.20 27.66 -24.09
C ASN A 112 30.79 27.54 -22.61
N TYR A 113 30.66 28.67 -21.91
CA TYR A 113 30.17 28.68 -20.53
C TYR A 113 28.72 28.20 -20.41
N ILE A 114 27.82 28.67 -21.28
CA ILE A 114 26.41 28.26 -21.32
C ILE A 114 26.28 26.76 -21.64
N GLN A 115 27.05 26.26 -22.62
CA GLN A 115 27.07 24.84 -22.97
C GLN A 115 27.51 23.99 -21.78
N LYS A 116 28.59 24.36 -21.10
CA LYS A 116 29.08 23.66 -19.91
C LYS A 116 28.03 23.63 -18.78
N ILE A 117 27.40 24.76 -18.48
CA ILE A 117 26.32 24.81 -17.48
C ILE A 117 25.15 23.93 -17.90
N SER A 118 24.75 23.98 -19.17
CA SER A 118 23.64 23.18 -19.69
C SER A 118 23.91 21.68 -19.60
N GLU A 119 25.14 21.25 -19.87
CA GLU A 119 25.57 19.86 -19.69
C GLU A 119 25.53 19.43 -18.24
N ASP A 120 26.06 20.25 -17.33
CA ASP A 120 26.07 19.95 -15.90
C ASP A 120 24.64 19.92 -15.33
N ALA A 121 23.79 20.85 -15.74
CA ALA A 121 22.37 20.84 -15.41
C ALA A 121 21.66 19.57 -15.94
N SER A 122 21.98 19.12 -17.15
CA SER A 122 21.44 17.88 -17.72
C SER A 122 21.89 16.65 -16.93
N LYS A 123 23.16 16.59 -16.51
CA LYS A 123 23.68 15.51 -15.66
C LYS A 123 22.98 15.49 -14.30
N ILE A 124 22.83 16.65 -13.66
CA ILE A 124 22.14 16.80 -12.37
C ILE A 124 20.67 16.37 -12.50
N ALA A 125 19.97 16.81 -13.55
CA ALA A 125 18.58 16.43 -13.79
C ALA A 125 18.42 14.92 -13.98
N LYS A 126 19.30 14.27 -14.76
CA LYS A 126 19.30 12.81 -14.94
C LYS A 126 19.58 12.06 -13.63
N GLN A 127 20.45 12.59 -12.78
CA GLN A 127 20.72 12.00 -11.48
C GLN A 127 19.51 12.14 -10.54
N ALA A 128 18.90 13.32 -10.49
CA ALA A 128 17.68 13.57 -9.71
C ALA A 128 16.51 12.67 -10.16
N GLU A 129 16.35 12.42 -11.46
CA GLU A 129 15.35 11.49 -11.99
C GLU A 129 15.59 10.05 -11.51
N LYS A 130 16.84 9.59 -11.53
CA LYS A 130 17.22 8.26 -11.03
C LYS A 130 16.94 8.14 -9.53
N ASP A 131 17.32 9.15 -8.75
CA ASP A 131 17.12 9.17 -7.30
C ASP A 131 15.64 9.21 -6.95
N ALA A 132 14.84 10.02 -7.66
CA ALA A 132 13.38 10.06 -7.50
C ALA A 132 12.72 8.71 -7.84
N THR A 133 13.18 8.05 -8.92
CA THR A 133 12.68 6.73 -9.32
C THR A 133 13.04 5.67 -8.29
N TYR A 134 14.26 5.70 -7.76
CA TYR A 134 14.70 4.82 -6.68
C TYR A 134 13.89 5.04 -5.40
N ALA A 135 13.71 6.30 -4.98
CA ALA A 135 12.91 6.67 -3.82
C ALA A 135 11.45 6.19 -3.98
N LYS A 136 10.84 6.37 -5.15
CA LYS A 136 9.49 5.87 -5.46
C LYS A 136 9.40 4.35 -5.34
N LYS A 137 10.41 3.62 -5.82
CA LYS A 137 10.47 2.15 -5.71
C LYS A 137 10.59 1.70 -4.26
N GLN A 138 11.43 2.36 -3.46
CA GLN A 138 11.59 2.05 -2.04
C GLN A 138 10.34 2.41 -1.23
N ALA A 139 9.71 3.55 -1.48
CA ALA A 139 8.43 3.92 -0.88
C ALA A 139 7.33 2.91 -1.21
N GLY A 140 7.27 2.43 -2.47
CA GLY A 140 6.35 1.39 -2.89
C GLY A 140 6.58 0.06 -2.16
N LYS A 141 7.84 -0.36 -1.97
CA LYS A 141 8.19 -1.54 -1.18
C LYS A 141 7.83 -1.38 0.29
N ALA A 142 8.16 -0.24 0.89
CA ALA A 142 7.82 0.07 2.29
C ALA A 142 6.30 0.03 2.50
N LYS A 143 5.51 0.65 1.61
CA LYS A 143 4.04 0.60 1.67
C LYS A 143 3.50 -0.83 1.64
N LYS A 144 4.01 -1.69 0.75
CA LYS A 144 3.62 -3.11 0.70
C LYS A 144 4.00 -3.88 1.97
N LEU A 145 5.16 -3.59 2.55
CA LEU A 145 5.60 -4.20 3.81
C LEU A 145 4.70 -3.75 4.97
N THR A 146 4.38 -2.46 5.07
CA THR A 146 3.46 -1.92 6.10
C THR A 146 2.07 -2.51 5.96
N GLN A 147 1.52 -2.62 4.75
CA GLN A 147 0.22 -3.27 4.53
C GLN A 147 0.22 -4.72 5.00
N GLY A 148 1.26 -5.49 4.68
CA GLY A 148 1.40 -6.86 5.18
C GLY A 148 1.53 -6.93 6.70
N MET A 149 2.26 -6.00 7.31
CA MET A 149 2.40 -5.93 8.77
C MET A 149 1.07 -5.58 9.47
N VAL A 150 0.28 -4.66 8.91
CA VAL A 150 -1.05 -4.31 9.44
C VAL A 150 -1.99 -5.51 9.36
N ALA A 151 -2.02 -6.23 8.23
CA ALA A 151 -2.83 -7.44 8.09
C ALA A 151 -2.44 -8.53 9.11
N ASN A 152 -1.13 -8.75 9.29
CA ASN A 152 -0.62 -9.68 10.30
C ASN A 152 -1.02 -9.25 11.72
N TYR A 153 -0.94 -7.96 12.04
CA TYR A 153 -1.32 -7.42 13.34
C TYR A 153 -2.82 -7.63 13.63
N VAL A 154 -3.69 -7.31 12.68
CA VAL A 154 -5.15 -7.54 12.80
C VAL A 154 -5.44 -9.03 12.99
N SER A 155 -4.73 -9.91 12.28
CA SER A 155 -4.89 -11.36 12.42
C SER A 155 -4.48 -11.84 13.81
N ILE A 156 -3.33 -11.39 14.32
CA ILE A 156 -2.86 -11.72 15.68
C ILE A 156 -3.85 -11.23 16.73
N LEU A 157 -4.37 -10.00 16.60
CA LEU A 157 -5.42 -9.47 17.48
C LEU A 157 -6.70 -10.31 17.43
N GLY A 158 -7.13 -10.75 16.25
CA GLY A 158 -8.31 -11.60 16.09
C GLY A 158 -8.16 -12.95 16.80
N ILE A 159 -6.98 -13.58 16.71
CA ILE A 159 -6.68 -14.82 17.43
C ILE A 159 -6.73 -14.58 18.95
N PHE A 160 -6.09 -13.52 19.45
CA PHE A 160 -6.13 -13.20 20.88
C PHE A 160 -7.55 -12.89 21.38
N ALA A 161 -8.34 -12.13 20.62
CA ALA A 161 -9.73 -11.85 20.98
C ALA A 161 -10.56 -13.14 21.07
N THR A 162 -10.38 -14.07 20.12
CA THR A 162 -11.07 -15.37 20.12
C THR A 162 -10.68 -16.21 21.34
N ILE A 163 -9.39 -16.26 21.68
CA ILE A 163 -8.89 -16.97 22.86
C ILE A 163 -9.50 -16.36 24.14
N ILE A 164 -9.47 -15.03 24.29
CA ILE A 164 -10.01 -14.31 25.45
C ILE A 164 -11.51 -14.56 25.62
N ILE A 165 -12.29 -14.40 24.54
CA ILE A 165 -13.74 -14.64 24.55
C ILE A 165 -14.04 -16.09 24.90
N THR A 166 -13.28 -17.05 24.36
CA THR A 166 -13.47 -18.48 24.64
C THR A 166 -13.16 -18.81 26.09
N VAL A 167 -12.04 -18.31 26.62
CA VAL A 167 -11.61 -18.57 28.01
C VAL A 167 -12.56 -17.93 29.01
N PHE A 168 -12.83 -16.62 28.90
CA PHE A 168 -13.71 -15.94 29.85
C PHE A 168 -15.17 -16.32 29.67
N GLY A 169 -15.63 -16.47 28.42
CA GLY A 169 -16.98 -16.96 28.13
C GLY A 169 -17.19 -18.38 28.64
N GLY A 170 -16.21 -19.27 28.43
CA GLY A 170 -16.24 -20.65 28.90
C GLY A 170 -16.25 -20.76 30.43
N ILE A 171 -15.37 -20.02 31.11
CA ILE A 171 -15.30 -20.03 32.59
C ILE A 171 -16.62 -19.53 33.20
N ASN A 172 -17.21 -18.45 32.67
CA ASN A 172 -18.47 -17.91 33.19
C ASN A 172 -19.64 -18.88 32.99
N LEU A 173 -19.69 -19.58 31.85
CA LEU A 173 -20.68 -20.61 31.58
C LEU A 173 -20.53 -21.81 32.52
N ILE A 174 -19.30 -22.32 32.70
CA ILE A 174 -19.02 -23.45 33.59
C ILE A 174 -19.37 -23.06 35.04
N SER A 175 -18.97 -21.88 35.51
CA SER A 175 -19.25 -21.41 36.87
C SER A 175 -20.75 -21.32 37.16
N SER A 176 -21.52 -20.76 36.21
CA SER A 176 -22.99 -20.67 36.35
C SER A 176 -23.64 -22.05 36.35
N THR A 177 -23.13 -22.96 35.52
CA THR A 177 -23.64 -24.34 35.44
C THR A 177 -23.36 -25.11 36.73
N VAL A 178 -22.15 -25.02 37.29
CA VAL A 178 -21.79 -25.70 38.54
C VAL A 178 -22.64 -25.20 39.71
N LYS A 179 -22.87 -23.89 39.82
CA LYS A 179 -23.76 -23.34 40.87
C LYS A 179 -25.20 -23.85 40.77
N LEU A 180 -25.71 -24.05 39.55
CA LEU A 180 -27.05 -24.62 39.34
C LEU A 180 -27.14 -26.12 39.65
N LEU A 181 -26.03 -26.87 39.55
CA LEU A 181 -25.98 -28.29 39.95
C LEU A 181 -25.98 -28.46 41.47
N GLU A 182 -25.41 -27.52 42.22
CA GLU A 182 -25.27 -27.63 43.67
C GLU A 182 -26.62 -27.51 44.41
N ASP A 183 -27.53 -26.67 43.90
CA ASP A 183 -28.80 -26.35 44.57
C ASP A 183 -30.01 -27.23 44.18
N ASN A 184 -29.94 -28.05 43.11
CA ASN A 184 -31.10 -28.81 42.64
C ASN A 184 -30.73 -30.21 42.12
N SER A 185 -31.20 -31.27 42.79
CA SER A 185 -30.87 -32.68 42.52
C SER A 185 -31.45 -33.26 41.20
N ARG A 186 -32.00 -32.42 40.32
CA ARG A 186 -32.56 -32.83 39.01
C ARG A 186 -31.49 -32.84 37.91
N LEU A 187 -30.43 -33.61 38.13
CA LEU A 187 -29.32 -33.82 37.20
C LEU A 187 -29.78 -34.15 35.76
N SER A 188 -30.84 -34.96 35.61
CA SER A 188 -31.37 -35.34 34.30
C SER A 188 -31.93 -34.15 33.48
N PHE A 189 -32.55 -33.17 34.14
CA PHE A 189 -33.07 -31.97 33.46
C PHE A 189 -31.93 -31.05 33.03
N LEU A 190 -30.89 -30.93 33.87
CA LEU A 190 -29.73 -30.11 33.54
C LEU A 190 -28.94 -30.70 32.36
N VAL A 191 -28.71 -32.03 32.36
CA VAL A 191 -28.06 -32.71 31.22
C VAL A 191 -28.86 -32.54 29.93
N PHE A 192 -30.20 -32.53 30.02
CA PHE A 192 -31.06 -32.26 28.87
C PHE A 192 -30.91 -30.83 28.35
N VAL A 193 -30.92 -29.82 29.23
CA VAL A 193 -30.76 -28.41 28.85
C VAL A 193 -29.37 -28.14 28.26
N VAL A 194 -28.31 -28.68 28.86
CA VAL A 194 -26.93 -28.55 28.35
C VAL A 194 -26.78 -29.21 26.98
N SER A 195 -27.41 -30.37 26.78
CA SER A 195 -27.44 -31.07 25.49
C SER A 195 -28.14 -30.26 24.40
N PHE A 196 -29.28 -29.65 24.72
CA PHE A 196 -30.02 -28.77 23.80
C PHE A 196 -29.23 -27.49 23.48
N LEU A 197 -28.61 -26.88 24.49
CA LEU A 197 -27.78 -25.68 24.32
C LEU A 197 -26.55 -25.97 23.45
N MET A 198 -25.90 -27.13 23.63
CA MET A 198 -24.79 -27.55 22.79
C MET A 198 -25.22 -27.79 21.33
N ALA A 199 -26.38 -28.40 21.11
CA ALA A 199 -26.93 -28.59 19.76
C ALA A 199 -27.25 -27.25 19.06
N CYS A 200 -27.78 -26.28 19.80
CA CYS A 200 -28.04 -24.93 19.31
C CYS A 200 -26.75 -24.20 18.91
N LEU A 201 -25.72 -24.24 19.78
CA LEU A 201 -24.41 -23.64 19.52
C LEU A 201 -23.72 -24.28 18.30
N LEU A 202 -23.76 -25.60 18.16
CA LEU A 202 -23.21 -26.31 16.99
C LEU A 202 -23.91 -25.90 15.69
N THR A 203 -25.22 -25.65 15.74
CA THR A 203 -26.00 -25.20 14.57
C THR A 203 -25.63 -23.77 14.17
N LEU A 204 -25.45 -22.87 15.14
CA LEU A 204 -24.97 -21.51 14.90
C LEU A 204 -23.56 -21.48 14.29
N VAL A 205 -22.63 -22.27 14.83
CA VAL A 205 -21.26 -22.38 14.30
C VAL A 205 -21.27 -22.90 12.86
N ARG A 206 -22.14 -23.87 12.54
CA ARG A 206 -22.30 -24.39 11.16
C ARG A 206 -22.85 -23.32 10.21
N MET A 207 -23.82 -22.53 10.64
CA MET A 207 -24.38 -21.43 9.84
C MET A 207 -23.32 -20.37 9.53
N LEU A 208 -22.54 -19.96 10.53
CA LEU A 208 -21.47 -18.97 10.37
C LEU A 208 -20.33 -19.49 9.48
N THR A 209 -19.93 -20.75 9.64
CA THR A 209 -18.89 -21.36 8.79
C THR A 209 -19.35 -21.51 7.34
N THR A 210 -20.63 -21.80 7.11
CA THR A 210 -21.20 -21.87 5.75
C THR A 210 -21.27 -20.48 5.12
N TRP A 211 -21.61 -19.46 5.93
CA TRP A 211 -21.68 -18.07 5.48
C TRP A 211 -20.30 -17.47 5.17
N ILE A 212 -19.29 -17.68 6.02
CA ILE A 212 -17.90 -17.22 5.78
C ILE A 212 -17.32 -17.87 4.51
N SER A 213 -17.60 -19.16 4.30
CA SER A 213 -17.21 -19.88 3.08
C SER A 213 -17.92 -19.35 1.84
N SER A 214 -19.17 -18.90 1.98
CA SER A 214 -19.90 -18.26 0.88
C SER A 214 -19.31 -16.89 0.53
N ILE A 215 -18.89 -16.09 1.51
CA ILE A 215 -18.32 -14.75 1.27
C ILE A 215 -16.98 -14.83 0.55
N ASN A 216 -16.09 -15.73 0.97
CA ASN A 216 -14.77 -15.87 0.36
C ASN A 216 -14.83 -16.35 -1.10
N ARG A 217 -15.90 -17.02 -1.52
CA ARG A 217 -16.13 -17.37 -2.93
C ARG A 217 -16.50 -16.18 -3.82
N PHE A 218 -16.90 -15.05 -3.24
CA PHE A 218 -17.21 -13.84 -4.01
C PHE A 218 -15.98 -12.96 -4.24
N GLU A 219 -14.99 -12.99 -3.33
CA GLU A 219 -13.74 -12.23 -3.44
C GLU A 219 -12.80 -12.81 -4.53
N GLU A 220 -12.84 -14.13 -4.77
CA GLU A 220 -12.00 -14.80 -5.78
C GLU A 220 -12.36 -14.43 -7.24
N LYS A 221 -13.50 -13.75 -7.49
CA LYS A 221 -13.91 -13.36 -8.85
C LYS A 221 -13.37 -12.02 -9.33
N ASP A 222 -12.76 -11.19 -8.47
CA ASP A 222 -12.42 -9.80 -8.82
C ASP A 222 -10.91 -9.50 -8.89
N GLU A 223 -10.02 -10.44 -8.57
CA GLU A 223 -8.57 -10.21 -8.56
C GLU A 223 -7.79 -11.24 -9.40
N THR A 224 -8.01 -11.26 -10.71
CA THR A 224 -7.09 -11.90 -11.67
C THR A 224 -5.92 -11.00 -12.05
N THR A 225 -5.22 -10.37 -11.09
CA THR A 225 -3.87 -9.84 -11.31
C THR A 225 -3.19 -9.56 -9.97
N LEU A 226 -2.35 -10.46 -9.49
CA LEU A 226 -1.05 -10.19 -8.81
C LEU A 226 -0.53 -11.47 -8.13
N ASN A 227 0.18 -12.28 -8.91
CA ASN A 227 0.90 -13.45 -8.44
C ASN A 227 2.16 -13.04 -7.65
N GLU A 228 2.32 -13.65 -6.47
CA GLU A 228 3.50 -14.40 -5.99
C GLU A 228 3.40 -14.64 -4.46
N LYS A 229 2.63 -13.81 -3.72
CA LYS A 229 2.36 -14.01 -2.28
C LYS A 229 1.10 -14.81 -1.95
N GLU A 230 0.27 -15.09 -2.96
CA GLU A 230 -0.99 -15.83 -2.77
C GLU A 230 -0.79 -17.33 -2.49
N ILE A 231 0.34 -17.93 -2.87
CA ILE A 231 0.53 -19.38 -2.73
C ILE A 231 0.53 -19.79 -1.25
N SER A 232 1.12 -18.98 -0.37
CA SER A 232 1.16 -19.29 1.06
C SER A 232 -0.19 -19.07 1.76
N ILE A 233 -0.92 -18.00 1.40
CA ILE A 233 -2.23 -17.71 2.02
C ILE A 233 -3.28 -18.69 1.50
N LYS A 234 -3.32 -18.97 0.19
CA LYS A 234 -4.21 -20.00 -0.38
C LYS A 234 -3.87 -21.37 0.18
N ALA A 235 -2.59 -21.76 0.29
CA ALA A 235 -2.23 -23.04 0.91
C ALA A 235 -2.68 -23.13 2.38
N VAL A 236 -2.55 -22.05 3.15
CA VAL A 236 -3.04 -22.00 4.54
C VAL A 236 -4.56 -22.04 4.58
N TRP A 237 -5.27 -21.33 3.70
CA TRP A 237 -6.74 -21.31 3.66
C TRP A 237 -7.32 -22.65 3.19
N THR A 238 -6.73 -23.26 2.16
CA THR A 238 -7.11 -24.60 1.67
C THR A 238 -6.77 -25.67 2.70
N TRP A 239 -5.63 -25.56 3.39
CA TRP A 239 -5.32 -26.44 4.52
C TRP A 239 -6.29 -26.23 5.69
N PHE A 240 -6.64 -25.00 6.03
CA PHE A 240 -7.56 -24.68 7.12
C PHE A 240 -8.99 -25.15 6.82
N THR A 241 -9.51 -24.89 5.62
CA THR A 241 -10.83 -25.36 5.19
C THR A 241 -10.89 -26.86 4.99
N ASN A 242 -9.82 -27.50 4.52
CA ASN A 242 -9.79 -28.96 4.38
C ASN A 242 -9.56 -29.65 5.72
N THR A 243 -8.89 -29.00 6.68
CA THR A 243 -8.71 -29.50 8.05
C THR A 243 -9.98 -29.29 8.89
N LEU A 244 -10.60 -28.10 8.87
CA LEU A 244 -11.90 -27.89 9.50
C LEU A 244 -13.01 -28.61 8.76
N GLY A 245 -12.98 -28.69 7.45
CA GLY A 245 -13.93 -29.44 6.63
C GLY A 245 -13.79 -30.95 6.78
N ASN A 246 -12.58 -31.47 7.09
CA ASN A 246 -12.40 -32.88 7.46
C ASN A 246 -12.68 -33.18 8.94
N ILE A 247 -12.49 -32.21 9.85
CA ILE A 247 -12.91 -32.35 11.25
C ILE A 247 -14.44 -32.23 11.37
N VAL A 248 -15.04 -31.36 10.56
CA VAL A 248 -16.47 -31.24 10.29
C VAL A 248 -16.86 -32.13 9.11
N ASN A 249 -16.04 -33.15 8.77
CA ASN A 249 -16.53 -34.19 7.88
C ASN A 249 -17.62 -34.91 8.64
N TRP A 250 -18.67 -35.25 7.92
CA TRP A 250 -19.98 -35.70 8.38
C TRP A 250 -19.98 -36.64 9.59
N SER A 251 -18.91 -37.40 9.84
CA SER A 251 -18.77 -38.28 10.99
C SER A 251 -18.93 -37.59 12.35
N LEU A 252 -18.45 -36.36 12.59
CA LEU A 252 -18.50 -35.77 13.93
C LEU A 252 -19.89 -35.20 14.25
N TYR A 253 -20.54 -34.51 13.31
CA TYR A 253 -21.90 -34.01 13.49
C TYR A 253 -22.94 -35.14 13.46
N THR A 254 -22.82 -36.13 12.56
CA THR A 254 -23.72 -37.29 12.57
C THR A 254 -23.49 -38.14 13.81
N LYS A 255 -22.25 -38.42 14.23
CA LYS A 255 -21.99 -39.14 15.49
C LYS A 255 -22.45 -38.33 16.70
N ALA A 256 -22.24 -37.02 16.74
CA ALA A 256 -22.71 -36.16 17.84
C ALA A 256 -24.24 -36.08 17.90
N MET A 257 -24.93 -35.96 16.77
CA MET A 257 -26.40 -36.01 16.70
C MET A 257 -26.95 -37.38 17.08
N LEU A 258 -26.25 -38.46 16.71
CA LEU A 258 -26.64 -39.83 17.07
C LEU A 258 -26.38 -40.08 18.57
N PHE A 259 -25.29 -39.57 19.13
CA PHE A 259 -24.99 -39.60 20.57
C PHE A 259 -25.97 -38.73 21.38
N LEU A 260 -26.31 -37.53 20.89
CA LEU A 260 -27.33 -36.66 21.48
C LEU A 260 -28.71 -37.29 21.41
N GLY A 261 -29.07 -37.93 20.28
CA GLY A 261 -30.30 -38.69 20.14
C GLY A 261 -30.38 -39.83 21.16
N ILE A 262 -29.32 -40.60 21.33
CA ILE A 262 -29.22 -41.67 22.34
C ILE A 262 -29.32 -41.10 23.76
N LEU A 263 -28.67 -39.98 24.06
CA LEU A 263 -28.73 -39.32 25.38
C LEU A 263 -30.10 -38.73 25.68
N ILE A 264 -30.79 -38.14 24.69
CA ILE A 264 -32.15 -37.61 24.83
C ILE A 264 -33.13 -38.77 25.04
N ILE A 265 -33.02 -39.85 24.26
CA ILE A 265 -33.84 -41.06 24.43
C ILE A 265 -33.57 -41.71 25.79
N GLY A 266 -32.30 -41.84 26.20
CA GLY A 266 -31.91 -42.37 27.51
C GLY A 266 -32.42 -41.50 28.67
N SER A 267 -32.37 -40.18 28.54
CA SER A 267 -32.92 -39.25 29.53
C SER A 267 -34.44 -39.32 29.61
N LEU A 268 -35.15 -39.40 28.47
CA LEU A 268 -36.60 -39.63 28.41
C LEU A 268 -36.99 -40.95 29.07
N ILE A 269 -36.25 -42.04 28.81
CA ILE A 269 -36.46 -43.34 29.45
C ILE A 269 -36.23 -43.25 30.97
N CYS A 270 -35.17 -42.57 31.42
CA CYS A 270 -34.93 -42.34 32.85
C CYS A 270 -36.02 -41.50 33.52
N ILE A 271 -36.56 -40.48 32.84
CA ILE A 271 -37.68 -39.66 33.36
C ILE A 271 -38.96 -40.50 33.47
N ILE A 272 -39.25 -41.34 32.47
CA ILE A 272 -40.40 -42.26 32.47
C ILE A 272 -40.26 -43.33 33.57
N CYS A 273 -39.07 -43.93 33.73
CA CYS A 273 -38.81 -44.90 34.79
C CYS A 273 -38.86 -44.27 36.19
N ASN A 274 -38.38 -43.04 36.37
CA ASN A 274 -38.48 -42.32 37.64
C ASN A 274 -39.95 -41.95 37.98
N SER A 275 -40.75 -41.56 36.98
CA SER A 275 -42.20 -41.37 37.17
C SER A 275 -42.92 -42.66 37.58
N ASN A 276 -42.56 -43.80 36.98
CA ASN A 276 -43.15 -45.10 37.33
C ASN A 276 -42.73 -45.60 38.72
N ALA A 277 -41.51 -45.32 39.17
CA ALA A 277 -41.05 -45.63 40.52
C ALA A 277 -41.77 -44.79 41.61
N VAL A 278 -42.12 -43.54 41.30
CA VAL A 278 -42.94 -42.68 42.17
C VAL A 278 -44.40 -43.16 42.21
N PHE A 279 -44.95 -43.64 41.09
CA PHE A 279 -46.30 -44.22 41.05
C PHE A 279 -46.41 -45.55 41.82
N HIS A 280 -45.39 -46.40 41.81
CA HIS A 280 -45.39 -47.65 42.59
C HIS A 280 -45.28 -47.43 44.11
N LYS A 281 -44.70 -46.31 44.55
CA LYS A 281 -44.69 -45.94 45.98
C LYS A 281 -46.02 -45.39 46.46
N ASN A 282 -46.74 -44.64 45.61
CA ASN A 282 -48.02 -44.03 45.98
C ASN A 282 -49.21 -45.00 45.82
N GLY A 283 -49.13 -45.99 44.93
CA GLY A 283 -50.16 -47.02 44.78
C GLY A 283 -50.17 -48.09 45.89
N PHE A 284 -49.09 -48.22 46.66
CA PHE A 284 -49.01 -49.21 47.76
C PHE A 284 -49.52 -48.66 49.09
N THR A 285 -49.53 -47.33 49.28
CA THR A 285 -50.09 -46.70 50.50
C THR A 285 -51.61 -46.61 50.51
N GLU A 286 -52.26 -46.61 49.34
CA GLU A 286 -53.74 -46.50 49.25
C GLU A 286 -54.46 -47.84 49.47
N PHE A 287 -53.76 -48.98 49.31
CA PHE A 287 -54.32 -50.32 49.51
C PHE A 287 -54.30 -50.78 50.99
N ASP A 288 -53.40 -50.24 51.82
CA ASP A 288 -53.37 -50.53 53.26
C ASP A 288 -54.42 -49.75 54.05
N ASP A 289 -54.80 -48.54 53.61
CA ASP A 289 -55.85 -47.75 54.27
C ASP A 289 -57.27 -48.27 53.95
N MET A 290 -57.50 -48.88 52.77
CA MET A 290 -58.80 -49.49 52.45
C MET A 290 -59.06 -50.82 53.19
N LYS A 291 -58.03 -51.50 53.72
CA LYS A 291 -58.19 -52.74 54.51
C LYS A 291 -58.57 -52.47 55.97
N LYS A 292 -58.34 -51.25 56.47
CA LYS A 292 -58.76 -50.83 57.83
C LYS A 292 -60.24 -50.43 57.91
N VAL A 293 -60.85 -50.00 56.81
CA VAL A 293 -62.25 -49.52 56.80
C VAL A 293 -63.29 -50.66 56.83
N HIS A 294 -62.91 -51.89 56.44
CA HIS A 294 -63.87 -53.01 56.41
C HIS A 294 -63.98 -53.82 57.72
N ASN A 295 -63.13 -53.56 58.73
CA ASN A 295 -63.08 -54.36 59.98
C ASN A 295 -63.55 -53.63 61.26
N GLN A 296 -64.22 -52.49 61.14
CA GLN A 296 -64.78 -51.73 62.28
C GLN A 296 -66.31 -51.66 62.34
N SER A 297 -67.02 -52.43 61.50
CA SER A 297 -68.49 -52.50 61.52
C SER A 297 -68.99 -53.84 62.07
N THR A 298 -68.61 -54.17 63.31
CA THR A 298 -69.40 -55.07 64.19
C THR A 298 -68.87 -54.97 65.61
N THR A 299 -69.79 -54.72 66.56
CA THR A 299 -69.61 -54.60 68.02
C THR A 299 -68.94 -53.30 68.48
N GLY A 300 -69.49 -52.50 69.38
CA GLY A 300 -70.68 -52.65 70.20
C GLY A 300 -70.97 -51.30 70.87
N ILE A 301 -72.28 -51.06 71.01
CA ILE A 301 -72.93 -49.95 71.68
C ILE A 301 -72.36 -49.76 73.09
N ASN A 302 -71.99 -48.53 73.47
CA ASN A 302 -72.33 -48.07 74.82
C ASN A 302 -72.61 -46.56 74.85
N ILE A 303 -73.77 -46.25 75.43
CA ILE A 303 -74.41 -44.94 75.54
C ILE A 303 -74.11 -44.41 76.94
N ASN A 304 -73.60 -43.17 77.07
CA ASN A 304 -73.90 -42.29 78.20
C ASN A 304 -73.52 -40.83 77.82
N ILE A 305 -74.47 -40.00 77.38
CA ILE A 305 -75.19 -38.95 78.15
C ILE A 305 -74.20 -37.89 78.73
N ASN A 306 -73.95 -36.74 78.06
CA ASN A 306 -74.68 -35.44 78.09
C ASN A 306 -73.97 -34.43 79.04
N PRO A 307 -74.29 -33.11 79.06
CA PRO A 307 -74.28 -32.06 78.02
C PRO A 307 -73.49 -30.78 78.43
N GLU A 308 -73.60 -29.74 77.58
CA GLU A 308 -73.32 -28.30 77.82
C GLU A 308 -71.83 -27.89 77.71
N GLU A 309 -71.45 -26.79 77.06
CA GLU A 309 -72.08 -25.48 76.87
C GLU A 309 -71.35 -24.76 75.70
N LYS A 310 -72.00 -24.39 74.59
CA LYS A 310 -72.53 -23.06 74.25
C LYS A 310 -71.57 -21.85 74.43
N LYS A 311 -71.48 -21.09 73.31
CA LYS A 311 -71.23 -19.62 73.14
C LYS A 311 -69.75 -19.19 73.18
N ASN A 312 -69.19 -18.70 72.07
CA ASN A 312 -69.34 -17.38 71.43
C ASN A 312 -68.73 -16.20 72.22
N ALA A 313 -67.78 -15.57 71.52
CA ALA A 313 -67.29 -14.18 71.57
C ALA A 313 -66.09 -13.86 72.47
N PRO A 314 -65.24 -12.89 72.06
CA PRO A 314 -64.58 -12.66 70.77
C PRO A 314 -63.10 -13.11 70.74
#